data_AF-A0A2W7R516-F1
#
_entry.id   AF-A0A2W7R516-F1
#
_cell.length_a   1.000
_cell.length_b   1.000
_cell.length_c   1.000
_cell.angle_alpha   90.00
_cell.angle_beta   90.00
_cell.angle_gamma   90.00
#
_symmetry.space_group_name_H-M   'P 1'
#
loop_
_entity.id
_entity.type
_entity.pdbx_description
1 polymer ?
#
loop_
_entity_poly.entity_id
_entity_poly.type
_entity_poly.pdbx_seq_one_letter_code
_entity_poly.pdbx_strand_id
1 'polypeptide(L)'
;MAENIESIVRVFPLYEEKIDFLFQADENFRDLCKDYLLCAGNVLEMKKKADSYSAEIEEYEELQRNLEQEILHIIIKEDPAY
;
A
#
# COMPACT_ATOMS: atom_id res chain seq x y z
N MET A 1 17.22 -1.60 6.96
CA MET A 1 16.28 -0.49 6.68
C MET A 1 14.98 -1.14 6.22
N ALA A 2 13.84 -0.52 6.53
CA ALA A 2 12.54 -1.17 6.64
C ALA A 2 12.11 -1.93 5.36
N GLU A 3 12.22 -3.27 5.39
CA GLU A 3 11.87 -4.19 4.30
C GLU A 3 10.40 -4.10 3.83
N ASN A 4 9.57 -3.30 4.52
CA ASN A 4 8.15 -3.14 4.24
C ASN A 4 7.84 -1.91 3.37
N ILE A 5 8.63 -0.84 3.40
CA ILE A 5 8.27 0.39 2.65
C ILE A 5 8.70 0.33 1.18
N GLU A 6 9.68 -0.51 0.84
CA GLU A 6 10.24 -0.59 -0.50
C GLU A 6 9.19 -0.92 -1.56
N SER A 7 8.21 -1.76 -1.22
CA SER A 7 7.12 -2.09 -2.15
C SER A 7 6.24 -0.88 -2.45
N ILE A 8 5.99 -0.02 -1.45
CA ILE A 8 5.18 1.19 -1.60
C ILE A 8 5.95 2.27 -2.34
N VAL A 9 7.24 2.43 -2.02
CA VAL A 9 8.16 3.32 -2.75
C VAL A 9 8.26 2.90 -4.22
N ARG A 10 8.26 1.61 -4.54
CA ARG A 10 8.23 1.13 -5.93
C ARG A 10 6.93 1.48 -6.66
N VAL A 11 5.80 1.54 -5.96
CA VAL A 11 4.51 1.98 -6.53
C VAL A 11 4.50 3.50 -6.71
N PHE A 12 5.09 4.23 -5.77
CA PHE A 12 5.10 5.69 -5.72
C PHE A 12 6.53 6.26 -5.64
N PRO A 13 7.38 6.05 -6.67
CA PRO A 13 8.79 6.43 -6.61
C PRO A 13 8.99 7.95 -6.55
N LEU A 14 8.00 8.73 -7.02
CA LEU A 14 8.00 10.18 -6.93
C LEU A 14 7.86 10.72 -5.50
N TYR A 15 7.38 9.90 -4.57
CA TYR A 15 7.12 10.31 -3.20
C TYR A 15 8.00 9.58 -2.19
N GLU A 16 9.12 8.98 -2.62
CA GLU A 16 10.02 8.18 -1.77
C GLU A 16 10.40 8.88 -0.46
N GLU A 17 10.97 10.09 -0.54
CA GLU A 17 11.39 10.87 0.64
C GLU A 17 10.21 11.17 1.57
N LYS A 18 9.03 11.38 0.99
CA LYS A 18 7.83 11.71 1.75
C LYS A 18 7.20 10.50 2.40
N ILE A 19 7.21 9.36 1.71
CA ILE A 19 6.78 8.07 2.24
C ILE A 19 7.69 7.68 3.40
N ASP A 20 9.01 7.85 3.27
CA ASP A 20 9.95 7.59 4.36
C ASP A 20 9.68 8.51 5.56
N PHE A 21 9.50 9.81 5.32
CA PHE A 21 9.14 10.77 6.36
C PHE A 21 7.83 10.41 7.07
N LEU A 22 6.76 10.18 6.31
CA LEU A 22 5.45 9.79 6.84
C LEU A 22 5.49 8.45 7.58
N PHE A 23 6.27 7.50 7.09
CA PHE A 23 6.40 6.20 7.75
C PHE A 23 7.12 6.29 9.09
N GLN A 24 8.01 7.26 9.25
CA GLN A 24 8.69 7.54 10.53
C GLN A 24 7.88 8.47 11.44
N ALA A 25 7.14 9.42 10.87
CA ALA A 25 6.42 10.47 11.59
C ALA A 25 4.98 10.08 11.98
N ASP A 26 4.30 9.27 11.16
CA ASP A 26 2.89 8.93 11.31
C ASP A 26 2.68 7.41 11.48
N GLU A 27 2.27 7.02 12.70
CA GLU A 27 2.02 5.62 13.03
C GLU A 27 0.81 5.05 12.27
N ASN A 28 -0.20 5.86 11.95
CA ASN A 28 -1.36 5.41 11.18
C ASN A 28 -0.95 5.08 9.74
N PHE A 29 -0.14 5.94 9.12
CA PHE A 29 0.39 5.70 7.79
C PHE A 29 1.22 4.41 7.77
N ARG A 30 2.05 4.21 8.79
CA ARG A 30 2.85 2.99 8.94
C ARG A 30 1.98 1.74 9.08
N ASP A 31 0.87 1.80 9.80
CA ASP A 31 -0.05 0.67 9.93
C ASP A 31 -0.79 0.38 8.62
N LEU A 32 -1.27 1.44 7.95
CA LEU A 32 -1.94 1.35 6.66
C LEU A 32 -1.02 0.78 5.57
N CYS A 33 0.28 1.10 5.61
CA CYS A 33 1.30 0.47 4.78
C CYS A 33 1.41 -1.05 5.04
N LYS A 34 1.33 -1.49 6.30
CA LYS A 34 1.37 -2.93 6.62
C LYS A 34 0.10 -3.64 6.15
N ASP A 35 -1.07 -3.03 6.33
CA ASP A 35 -2.34 -3.58 5.85
C ASP A 35 -2.33 -3.74 4.33
N TYR A 36 -1.80 -2.76 3.60
CA TYR A 36 -1.60 -2.85 2.16
C TYR A 36 -0.70 -4.04 1.77
N LEU A 37 0.45 -4.19 2.42
CA LEU A 37 1.38 -5.28 2.12
C LEU A 37 0.78 -6.65 2.43
N LEU A 38 0.03 -6.75 3.53
CA LEU A 38 -0.62 -7.97 3.95
C LEU A 38 -1.74 -8.35 2.96
N CYS A 39 -2.51 -7.35 2.52
CA CYS A 39 -3.53 -7.51 1.48
C CYS A 39 -2.90 -7.96 0.15
N ALA A 40 -1.86 -7.25 -0.32
CA ALA A 40 -1.15 -7.59 -1.55
C ALA A 40 -0.49 -8.99 -1.49
N GLY A 41 0.06 -9.36 -0.34
CA GLY A 41 0.59 -10.69 -0.08
C GLY A 41 -0.48 -11.78 -0.19
N ASN A 42 -1.65 -11.55 0.43
CA ASN A 42 -2.79 -12.45 0.34
C ASN A 42 -3.31 -12.59 -1.09
N VAL A 43 -3.49 -11.49 -1.83
CA VAL A 43 -3.89 -11.52 -3.25
C VAL A 43 -2.91 -12.37 -4.06
N LEU A 44 -1.60 -12.16 -3.85
CA LEU A 44 -0.56 -12.87 -4.59
C LEU A 44 -0.51 -14.37 -4.23
N GLU A 45 -0.69 -14.73 -2.97
CA GLU A 45 -0.82 -16.12 -2.54
C GLU A 45 -2.09 -16.79 -3.09
N MET A 46 -3.22 -16.09 -3.06
CA MET A 46 -4.48 -16.57 -3.62
C MET A 46 -4.37 -16.76 -5.12
N LYS A 47 -3.79 -15.81 -5.86
CA LYS A 47 -3.51 -15.93 -7.30
C LYS A 47 -2.56 -17.09 -7.63
N LYS A 48 -1.63 -17.43 -6.73
CA LYS A 48 -0.73 -18.59 -6.92
C LYS A 48 -1.41 -19.93 -6.65
N LYS A 49 -2.35 -19.97 -5.70
CA LYS A 49 -3.05 -21.20 -5.28
C LYS A 49 -4.31 -21.46 -6.11
N ALA A 50 -4.93 -20.41 -6.64
CA ALA A 50 -6.15 -20.51 -7.42
C ALA A 50 -5.81 -20.80 -8.89
N ASP A 51 -6.42 -21.85 -9.44
CA ASP A 51 -6.34 -22.20 -10.86
C ASP A 51 -7.19 -21.24 -11.73
N SER A 52 -8.03 -20.42 -11.12
CA SER A 52 -8.88 -19.42 -11.78
C SER A 52 -9.20 -18.24 -10.86
N TYR A 53 -9.52 -17.09 -11.46
CA TYR A 53 -9.85 -15.86 -10.77
C TYR A 53 -11.16 -16.00 -9.97
N SER A 54 -11.06 -15.95 -8.63
CA SER A 54 -12.20 -16.07 -7.72
C SER A 54 -12.76 -14.69 -7.35
N ALA A 55 -14.04 -14.61 -7.01
CA ALA A 55 -14.65 -13.38 -6.48
C ALA A 55 -13.90 -12.84 -5.24
N GLU A 56 -13.37 -13.71 -4.38
CA GLU A 56 -12.51 -13.31 -3.26
C GLU A 56 -11.26 -12.54 -3.72
N ILE A 57 -10.63 -12.94 -4.82
CA ILE A 57 -9.45 -12.24 -5.34
C ILE A 57 -9.83 -10.83 -5.80
N GLU A 58 -11.00 -10.69 -6.43
CA GLU A 58 -11.54 -9.38 -6.83
C GLU A 58 -11.77 -8.47 -5.62
N GLU A 59 -12.38 -8.99 -4.55
CA GLU A 59 -12.62 -8.23 -3.31
C GLU A 59 -11.32 -7.77 -2.66
N TYR A 60 -10.31 -8.65 -2.59
CA TYR A 60 -9.00 -8.28 -2.05
C TYR A 60 -8.26 -7.29 -2.98
N GLU A 61 -8.40 -7.39 -4.31
CA GLU A 61 -7.83 -6.40 -5.22
C GLU A 61 -8.52 -5.04 -5.12
N GLU A 62 -9.83 -5.01 -4.88
CA GLU A 62 -10.55 -3.77 -4.59
C GLU A 62 -10.09 -3.16 -3.26
N LEU A 63 -9.94 -3.98 -2.21
CA LEU A 63 -9.40 -3.53 -0.93
C LEU A 63 -7.97 -2.98 -1.08
N GLN A 64 -7.13 -3.66 -1.84
CA GLN A 64 -5.77 -3.22 -2.15
C GLN A 64 -5.79 -1.82 -2.80
N ARG A 65 -6.66 -1.59 -3.79
CA ARG A 65 -6.77 -0.28 -4.46
C ARG A 65 -7.27 0.81 -3.51
N ASN A 66 -8.21 0.49 -2.63
CA ASN A 66 -8.69 1.44 -1.62
C ASN A 66 -7.55 1.86 -0.69
N LEU A 67 -6.75 0.89 -0.23
CA LEU A 67 -5.56 1.17 0.59
C LEU A 67 -4.55 2.03 -0.17
N GLU A 68 -4.28 1.77 -1.45
CA GLU A 68 -3.40 2.61 -2.29
C GLU A 68 -3.91 4.04 -2.42
N GLN A 69 -5.23 4.22 -2.58
CA GLN A 69 -5.85 5.54 -2.62
C GLN A 69 -5.72 6.27 -1.29
N GLU A 70 -5.88 5.59 -0.16
CA GLU A 70 -5.66 6.20 1.16
C GLU A 70 -4.20 6.58 1.40
N ILE A 71 -3.24 5.71 1.07
CA ILE A 71 -1.80 6.02 1.12
C ILE A 71 -1.53 7.28 0.29
N LEU A 72 -1.98 7.29 -0.97
CA LEU A 72 -1.77 8.41 -1.87
C LEU A 72 -2.44 9.68 -1.35
N HIS A 73 -3.64 9.58 -0.79
CA HIS A 73 -4.35 10.72 -0.22
C HIS A 73 -3.59 11.32 0.96
N ILE A 74 -3.02 10.50 1.84
CA ILE A 74 -2.20 10.97 2.97
C ILE A 74 -0.94 11.67 2.45
N ILE A 75 -0.25 11.07 1.47
CA ILE A 75 0.96 11.63 0.84
C ILE A 75 0.67 13.01 0.23
N ILE A 76 -0.46 13.14 -0.50
CA ILE A 76 -0.86 14.39 -1.15
C ILE A 76 -1.35 15.42 -0.12
N LYS A 77 -2.10 15.00 0.90
CA LYS A 77 -2.65 15.89 1.93
C LYS A 77 -1.57 16.56 2.77
N GLU A 78 -0.46 15.87 3.00
CA GLU A 78 0.74 16.45 3.65
C GLU A 78 1.59 17.27 2.67
N ASP A 79 1.16 17.52 1.42
CA ASP A 79 1.87 18.41 0.48
C ASP A 79 1.28 19.81 0.57
N PRO A 80 1.97 20.78 1.21
CA PRO A 80 1.45 22.14 1.38
C PRO A 80 1.48 22.98 0.08
N ALA A 81 1.56 22.34 -1.09
CA ALA A 81 1.60 23.02 -2.39
C ALA A 81 0.21 23.31 -3.01
N TYR A 82 -0.90 23.09 -2.28
CA TYR A 82 -2.26 23.47 -2.67
C TYR A 82 -3.03 24.18 -1.56
#